data_AF-A0A6L2ZJH2-F1
#
_entry.id   AF-A0A6L2ZJH2-F1
#
_cell.length_a   1.000
_cell.length_b   1.000
_cell.length_c   1.000
_cell.angle_alpha   90.00
_cell.angle_beta   90.00
_cell.angle_gamma   90.00
#
_symmetry.space_group_name_H-M   'P 1'
#
loop_
_entity.id
_entity.type
_entity.pdbx_description
1 polymer ?
#
loop_
_entity_poly.entity_id
_entity_poly.type
_entity_poly.pdbx_seq_one_letter_code
_entity_poly.pdbx_strand_id
1 'polypeptide(L)'
;MNTQLLNNHLGRGKQWLLKREISYANRLSQLQNKLERSVFDRRVLFGSFLPNINKEAGVEKRILKTEFSKYIRSVFNDPNSFADSLKESEELFTKDVVFNGDNRRLIMATAQVIEKCNFPSTKFEPLSILQASQYLKSDTSSGYPYRQKKGKIVNTIIKDCVKYMENPTNNPLFTFPLLSSFRLQLREKMGKIVCATRTIFPYPASITLFELRFIRPFIEHFTNTDTFYCVGRNGEQIRSRLISLFMHDNVKKIASTDFSAYDKTLCNTVIQMAFYVLRSQMRLTKADSDLFDSLVDYFCCSFVNSSIKKKDQHLFLKTHGIASGSGFTNLIGSICHAILVAYYDPALLDRSLICGDDNIMDISHFNFKNYVSALKREFQMEISLSKCKIHTSYHSIHFLGFVWTDFVRMVSPFLTINQCIYHTDFRVDLDTYQREV
;
A
#
# COMPACT_ATOMS: atom_id res chain seq x y z
N MET A 1 -18.74 -37.71 -22.82
CA MET A 1 -19.58 -38.19 -21.69
C MET A 1 -20.94 -37.51 -21.81
N ASN A 2 -22.02 -38.30 -21.95
CA ASN A 2 -23.34 -37.89 -22.47
C ASN A 2 -24.02 -36.75 -21.70
N THR A 3 -24.19 -35.60 -22.36
CA THR A 3 -24.97 -34.42 -21.92
C THR A 3 -26.48 -34.71 -21.75
N GLN A 4 -26.97 -35.86 -22.23
CA GLN A 4 -28.37 -36.26 -22.08
C GLN A 4 -28.73 -36.73 -20.67
N LEU A 5 -27.78 -37.24 -19.87
CA LEU A 5 -28.08 -37.74 -18.51
C LEU A 5 -28.13 -36.64 -17.44
N LEU A 6 -27.52 -35.46 -17.69
CA LEU A 6 -27.56 -34.33 -16.76
C LEU A 6 -28.84 -33.47 -16.88
N ASN A 7 -29.60 -33.61 -17.97
CA ASN A 7 -30.78 -32.78 -18.21
C ASN A 7 -32.02 -33.20 -17.41
N ASN A 8 -32.09 -34.44 -16.91
CA ASN A 8 -33.28 -34.97 -16.25
C ASN A 8 -33.35 -34.73 -14.72
N HIS A 9 -32.29 -34.19 -14.09
CA HIS A 9 -32.26 -33.98 -12.63
C HIS A 9 -32.00 -32.55 -12.16
N LEU A 10 -31.92 -31.58 -13.08
CA LEU A 10 -31.68 -30.18 -12.72
C LEU A 10 -32.96 -29.37 -12.90
N GLY A 11 -33.57 -28.95 -11.78
CA GLY A 11 -34.73 -28.06 -11.78
C GLY A 11 -34.49 -26.80 -12.63
N ARG A 12 -35.56 -26.25 -13.20
CA ARG A 12 -35.55 -25.19 -14.23
C ARG A 12 -34.58 -24.02 -13.96
N GLY A 13 -34.33 -23.67 -12.70
CA GLY A 13 -33.34 -22.64 -12.31
C GLY A 13 -31.86 -23.01 -12.57
N LYS A 14 -31.46 -24.27 -12.40
CA LYS A 14 -30.08 -24.74 -12.66
C LYS A 14 -29.80 -24.89 -14.16
N GLN A 15 -30.79 -25.26 -14.96
CA GLN A 15 -30.66 -25.30 -16.43
C GLN A 15 -30.47 -23.90 -17.04
N TRP A 16 -31.08 -22.87 -16.44
CA TRP A 16 -30.90 -21.48 -16.86
C TRP A 16 -29.48 -20.97 -16.57
N LEU A 17 -28.93 -21.26 -15.39
CA LEU A 17 -27.55 -20.92 -15.04
C LEU A 17 -26.53 -21.63 -15.94
N LEU A 18 -26.71 -22.93 -16.20
CA LEU A 18 -25.81 -23.70 -17.06
C LEU A 18 -25.82 -23.20 -18.52
N LYS A 19 -27.00 -22.87 -19.07
CA LYS A 19 -27.14 -22.28 -20.41
C LYS A 19 -26.45 -20.92 -20.50
N ARG A 20 -26.48 -20.14 -19.41
CA ARG A 20 -25.84 -18.83 -19.33
C ARG A 20 -24.31 -18.95 -19.22
N GLU A 21 -23.80 -19.93 -18.46
CA GLU A 21 -22.36 -20.21 -18.38
C GLU A 21 -21.79 -20.75 -19.70
N ILE A 22 -22.51 -21.65 -20.40
CA ILE A 22 -22.10 -22.16 -21.72
C ILE A 22 -22.13 -21.04 -22.77
N SER A 23 -23.18 -20.20 -22.77
CA SER A 23 -23.25 -19.02 -23.64
C SER A 23 -22.09 -18.05 -23.38
N TYR A 24 -21.71 -17.87 -22.12
CA TYR A 24 -20.61 -17.01 -21.70
C TYR A 24 -19.23 -17.57 -22.10
N ALA A 25 -18.99 -18.86 -21.89
CA ALA A 25 -17.75 -19.54 -22.31
C ALA A 25 -17.57 -19.48 -23.84
N ASN A 26 -18.65 -19.66 -24.60
CA ASN A 26 -18.63 -19.52 -26.07
C ASN A 26 -18.33 -18.09 -26.51
N ARG A 27 -18.86 -17.08 -25.80
CA ARG A 27 -18.59 -15.65 -26.10
C ARG A 27 -17.15 -15.26 -25.80
N LEU A 28 -16.59 -15.77 -24.70
CA LEU A 28 -15.17 -15.60 -24.35
C LEU A 28 -14.25 -16.27 -25.37
N SER A 29 -14.55 -17.51 -25.77
CA SER A 29 -13.79 -18.22 -26.80
C SER A 29 -13.84 -17.50 -28.16
N GLN A 30 -14.99 -16.92 -28.54
CA GLN A 30 -15.11 -16.11 -29.76
C GLN A 30 -14.32 -14.80 -29.69
N LEU A 31 -14.31 -14.12 -28.53
CA LEU A 31 -13.52 -12.90 -28.32
C LEU A 31 -12.02 -13.20 -28.32
N GLN A 32 -11.61 -14.29 -27.69
CA GLN A 32 -10.23 -14.75 -27.65
C GLN A 32 -9.75 -15.13 -29.07
N ASN A 33 -10.55 -15.88 -29.84
CA ASN A 33 -10.24 -16.19 -31.24
C ASN A 33 -10.18 -14.94 -32.14
N LYS A 34 -11.03 -13.93 -31.88
CA LYS A 34 -10.95 -12.64 -32.61
C LYS A 34 -9.68 -11.87 -32.27
N LEU A 35 -9.26 -11.88 -31.00
CA LEU A 35 -8.01 -11.27 -30.54
C LEU A 35 -6.79 -12.00 -31.10
N GLU A 36 -6.78 -13.33 -31.04
CA GLU A 36 -5.68 -14.15 -31.56
C GLU A 36 -5.54 -13.98 -33.08
N ARG A 37 -6.65 -13.93 -33.84
CA ARG A 37 -6.62 -13.61 -35.28
C ARG A 37 -6.18 -12.19 -35.57
N SER A 38 -6.61 -11.19 -34.79
CA SER A 38 -6.18 -9.79 -35.02
C SER A 38 -4.71 -9.56 -34.67
N VAL A 39 -4.16 -10.34 -33.74
CA VAL A 39 -2.76 -10.25 -33.30
C VAL A 39 -1.83 -11.07 -34.19
N PHE A 40 -2.27 -12.21 -34.75
CA PHE A 40 -1.44 -13.04 -35.63
C PHE A 40 -1.38 -12.59 -37.10
N ASP A 41 -2.44 -11.95 -37.65
CA ASP A 41 -2.44 -11.50 -39.06
C ASP A 41 -1.67 -10.19 -39.31
N ARG A 42 -1.05 -9.59 -38.29
CA ARG A 42 -0.27 -8.35 -38.43
C ARG A 42 1.19 -8.54 -38.01
N ARG A 43 1.91 -9.42 -38.72
CA ARG A 43 3.37 -9.29 -38.87
C ARG A 43 3.66 -8.26 -39.95
N VAL A 44 3.42 -6.99 -39.65
CA VAL A 44 3.91 -5.88 -40.47
C VAL A 44 5.09 -5.26 -39.74
N LEU A 45 6.23 -5.30 -40.42
CA LEU A 45 7.48 -4.64 -40.06
C LEU A 45 7.20 -3.25 -39.49
N PHE A 46 7.70 -2.99 -38.28
CA PHE A 46 7.68 -1.66 -37.67
C PHE A 46 8.64 -0.72 -38.42
N GLY A 47 8.20 -0.27 -39.60
CA GLY A 47 8.74 0.85 -40.34
C GLY A 47 7.91 2.10 -40.06
N SER A 48 8.58 3.16 -39.62
CA SER A 48 8.07 4.39 -39.03
C SER A 48 7.39 5.35 -40.02
N PHE A 49 6.29 4.96 -40.66
CA PHE A 49 5.43 5.89 -41.42
C PHE A 49 3.99 5.37 -41.45
N LEU A 50 3.09 5.88 -40.59
CA LEU A 50 1.63 5.96 -40.81
C LEU A 50 0.94 6.64 -39.60
N PRO A 51 0.75 7.97 -39.60
CA PRO A 51 0.12 8.72 -38.50
C PRO A 51 -1.38 8.41 -38.30
N ASN A 52 -2.09 7.90 -39.32
CA ASN A 52 -3.55 7.76 -39.29
C ASN A 52 -4.03 6.41 -38.71
N ILE A 53 -3.27 5.32 -38.84
CA ILE A 53 -3.65 4.02 -38.25
C ILE A 53 -3.64 4.06 -36.71
N ASN A 54 -2.77 4.89 -36.13
CA ASN A 54 -2.72 5.10 -34.68
C ASN A 54 -3.96 5.83 -34.13
N LYS A 55 -4.65 6.64 -34.95
CA LYS A 55 -5.89 7.31 -34.53
C LYS A 55 -7.06 6.33 -34.49
N GLU A 56 -7.22 5.48 -35.51
CA GLU A 56 -8.30 4.48 -35.57
C GLU A 56 -8.10 3.39 -34.52
N ALA A 57 -6.88 2.88 -34.34
CA ALA A 57 -6.53 1.98 -33.25
C ALA A 57 -6.78 2.62 -31.87
N GLY A 58 -6.61 3.95 -31.75
CA GLY A 58 -6.93 4.71 -30.55
C GLY A 58 -8.43 4.88 -30.29
N VAL A 59 -9.27 4.95 -31.33
CA VAL A 59 -10.73 5.01 -31.19
C VAL A 59 -11.29 3.62 -30.85
N GLU A 60 -10.87 2.57 -31.56
CA GLU A 60 -11.29 1.20 -31.29
C GLU A 60 -10.86 0.76 -29.88
N LYS A 61 -9.63 1.07 -29.48
CA LYS A 61 -9.15 0.85 -28.11
C LYS A 61 -9.99 1.61 -27.08
N ARG A 62 -10.45 2.84 -27.38
CA ARG A 62 -11.34 3.61 -26.49
C ARG A 62 -12.74 2.99 -26.41
N ILE A 63 -13.30 2.52 -27.52
CA ILE A 63 -14.61 1.86 -27.55
C ILE A 63 -14.55 0.54 -26.77
N LEU A 64 -13.56 -0.31 -27.06
CA LEU A 64 -13.34 -1.56 -26.31
C LEU A 64 -13.10 -1.28 -24.83
N LYS A 65 -12.31 -0.25 -24.50
CA LYS A 65 -12.14 0.20 -23.11
C LYS A 65 -13.48 0.53 -22.48
N THR A 66 -14.32 1.37 -23.11
CA THR A 66 -15.62 1.77 -22.58
C THR A 66 -16.59 0.61 -22.41
N GLU A 67 -16.73 -0.27 -23.41
CA GLU A 67 -17.62 -1.43 -23.33
C GLU A 67 -17.15 -2.42 -22.26
N PHE A 68 -15.84 -2.63 -22.17
CA PHE A 68 -15.25 -3.43 -21.12
C PHE A 68 -15.43 -2.79 -19.74
N SER A 69 -15.28 -1.46 -19.61
CA SER A 69 -15.59 -0.70 -18.39
C SER A 69 -17.03 -0.92 -17.92
N LYS A 70 -18.00 -0.83 -18.84
CA LYS A 70 -19.42 -1.07 -18.55
C LYS A 70 -19.64 -2.50 -18.04
N TYR A 71 -19.00 -3.48 -18.68
CA TYR A 71 -19.06 -4.86 -18.24
C TYR A 71 -18.47 -5.02 -16.83
N ILE A 72 -17.26 -4.52 -16.56
CA ILE A 72 -16.63 -4.57 -15.23
C ILE A 72 -17.52 -3.91 -14.17
N ARG A 73 -18.12 -2.76 -14.48
CA ARG A 73 -19.07 -2.10 -13.55
C ARG A 73 -20.25 -2.99 -13.25
N SER A 74 -20.84 -3.64 -14.25
CA SER A 74 -21.98 -4.54 -14.03
C SER A 74 -21.64 -5.76 -13.15
N VAL A 75 -20.39 -6.22 -13.18
CA VAL A 75 -19.94 -7.37 -12.37
C VAL A 75 -19.65 -6.99 -10.92
N PHE A 76 -19.08 -5.81 -10.67
CA PHE A 76 -18.61 -5.42 -9.33
C PHE A 76 -19.47 -4.31 -8.67
N ASN A 77 -20.69 -4.07 -9.16
CA ASN A 77 -21.47 -2.84 -9.00
C ASN A 77 -21.87 -2.45 -7.55
N ASP A 78 -20.90 -1.99 -6.76
CA ASP A 78 -21.15 -1.23 -5.54
C ASP A 78 -20.74 0.23 -5.77
N PRO A 79 -21.68 1.10 -6.19
CA PRO A 79 -21.42 2.52 -6.44
C PRO A 79 -21.07 3.29 -5.16
N ASN A 80 -21.37 2.74 -3.98
CA ASN A 80 -21.12 3.40 -2.70
C ASN A 80 -19.81 2.94 -2.04
N SER A 81 -19.20 1.84 -2.51
CA SER A 81 -17.97 1.30 -1.93
C SER A 81 -16.83 2.31 -1.69
N PHE A 82 -16.71 3.36 -2.52
CA PHE A 82 -15.75 4.44 -2.26
C PHE A 82 -16.20 5.37 -1.13
N ALA A 83 -17.44 5.84 -1.17
CA ALA A 83 -17.99 6.70 -0.13
C ALA A 83 -17.97 5.98 1.23
N ASP A 84 -18.30 4.70 1.26
CA ASP A 84 -18.29 3.87 2.46
C ASP A 84 -16.85 3.70 2.99
N SER A 85 -15.88 3.41 2.11
CA SER A 85 -14.47 3.28 2.51
C SER A 85 -13.87 4.60 2.98
N LEU A 86 -14.29 5.73 2.40
CA LEU A 86 -13.85 7.05 2.84
C LEU A 86 -14.47 7.42 4.18
N LYS A 87 -15.77 7.18 4.37
CA LYS A 87 -16.46 7.37 5.64
C LYS A 87 -15.84 6.53 6.75
N GLU A 88 -15.57 5.25 6.49
CA GLU A 88 -14.83 4.37 7.41
C GLU A 88 -13.44 4.94 7.73
N SER A 89 -12.76 5.54 6.75
CA SER A 89 -11.44 6.16 6.98
C SER A 89 -11.53 7.39 7.87
N GLU A 90 -12.54 8.23 7.66
CA GLU A 90 -12.80 9.42 8.47
C GLU A 90 -13.17 9.06 9.91
N GLU A 91 -14.11 8.11 10.09
CA GLU A 91 -14.50 7.59 11.41
C GLU A 91 -13.28 7.03 12.16
N LEU A 92 -12.42 6.27 11.47
CA LEU A 92 -11.20 5.75 12.07
C LEU A 92 -10.22 6.85 12.42
N PHE A 93 -9.92 7.81 11.53
CA PHE A 93 -8.94 8.87 11.81
C PHE A 93 -9.36 9.94 12.82
N THR A 94 -10.66 10.07 13.08
CA THR A 94 -11.22 11.03 14.03
C THR A 94 -11.51 10.41 15.40
N LYS A 95 -11.43 9.09 15.52
CA LYS A 95 -11.57 8.38 16.79
C LYS A 95 -10.46 8.77 17.77
N ASP A 96 -10.77 8.83 19.06
CA ASP A 96 -9.76 8.96 20.10
C ASP A 96 -9.00 7.65 20.27
N VAL A 97 -7.77 7.60 19.77
CA VAL A 97 -6.85 6.46 19.92
C VAL A 97 -5.71 6.87 20.84
N VAL A 98 -5.64 6.20 21.99
CA VAL A 98 -4.66 6.46 23.05
C VAL A 98 -3.89 5.18 23.34
N PHE A 99 -2.58 5.32 23.53
CA PHE A 99 -1.72 4.26 24.06
C PHE A 99 -2.00 4.06 25.56
N ASN A 100 -2.41 2.85 25.94
CA ASN A 100 -2.78 2.48 27.30
C ASN A 100 -1.76 1.54 27.97
N GLY A 101 -0.58 1.38 27.37
CA GLY A 101 0.48 0.50 27.88
C GLY A 101 1.50 1.19 28.78
N ASP A 102 2.61 0.51 29.02
CA ASP A 102 3.73 1.02 29.82
C ASP A 102 4.70 1.84 28.95
N ASN A 103 4.79 3.14 29.23
CA ASN A 103 5.70 4.05 28.53
C ASN A 103 7.18 3.64 28.65
N ARG A 104 7.62 3.10 29.80
CA ARG A 104 9.01 2.65 29.97
C ARG A 104 9.30 1.49 29.03
N ARG A 105 8.37 0.54 28.95
CA ARG A 105 8.46 -0.59 28.02
C ARG A 105 8.47 -0.14 26.56
N LEU A 106 7.68 0.88 26.20
CA LEU A 106 7.68 1.48 24.87
C LEU A 106 9.02 2.14 24.51
N ILE A 107 9.63 2.84 25.46
CA ILE A 107 10.97 3.44 25.28
C ILE A 107 12.02 2.33 25.09
N MET A 108 11.99 1.28 25.91
CA MET A 108 12.91 0.15 25.79
C MET A 108 12.76 -0.58 24.45
N ALA A 109 11.53 -0.82 23.99
CA ALA A 109 11.25 -1.40 22.69
C ALA A 109 11.79 -0.52 21.55
N THR A 110 11.62 0.80 21.67
CA THR A 110 12.13 1.77 20.69
C THR A 110 13.66 1.74 20.63
N ALA A 111 14.34 1.67 21.78
CA ALA A 111 15.80 1.55 21.85
C ALA A 111 16.31 0.26 21.17
N GLN A 112 15.62 -0.86 21.37
CA GLN A 112 15.95 -2.12 20.70
C GLN A 112 15.74 -2.02 19.19
N VAL A 113 14.66 -1.38 18.74
CA VAL A 113 14.46 -1.16 17.30
C VAL A 113 15.59 -0.33 16.69
N ILE A 114 16.09 0.71 17.38
CA ILE A 114 17.26 1.48 16.94
C ILE A 114 18.48 0.56 16.72
N GLU A 115 18.75 -0.34 17.67
CA GLU A 115 19.84 -1.32 17.56
C GLU A 115 19.62 -2.25 16.35
N LYS A 116 18.40 -2.79 16.18
CA LYS A 116 18.06 -3.74 15.10
C LYS A 116 17.90 -3.10 13.72
N CYS A 117 17.83 -1.78 13.64
CA CYS A 117 17.97 -1.08 12.37
C CYS A 117 19.41 -1.10 11.83
N ASN A 118 20.39 -1.52 12.65
CA ASN A 118 21.79 -1.69 12.28
C ASN A 118 22.35 -0.45 11.55
N PHE A 119 22.09 0.73 12.12
CA PHE A 119 22.52 1.98 11.52
C PHE A 119 24.04 2.11 11.52
N PRO A 120 24.63 2.77 10.52
CA PRO A 120 26.06 3.06 10.51
C PRO A 120 26.44 3.97 11.66
N SER A 121 27.72 3.94 12.06
CA SER A 121 28.26 4.87 13.07
C SER A 121 28.18 6.34 12.63
N THR A 122 28.26 6.58 11.32
CA THR A 122 28.09 7.92 10.72
C THR A 122 26.61 8.24 10.53
N LYS A 123 26.16 9.34 11.12
CA LYS A 123 24.78 9.83 10.96
C LYS A 123 24.48 10.24 9.51
N PHE A 124 23.25 10.02 9.08
CA PHE A 124 22.75 10.43 7.77
C PHE A 124 22.57 11.94 7.68
N GLU A 125 22.83 12.49 6.50
CA GLU A 125 22.59 13.89 6.18
C GLU A 125 21.35 14.02 5.30
N PRO A 126 20.43 14.96 5.60
CA PRO A 126 19.30 15.23 4.72
C PRO A 126 19.79 15.71 3.34
N LEU A 127 19.14 15.25 2.27
CA LEU A 127 19.43 15.75 0.93
C LEU A 127 19.06 17.23 0.80
N SER A 128 19.75 17.95 -0.08
CA SER A 128 19.27 19.26 -0.54
C SER A 128 17.94 19.12 -1.29
N ILE A 129 17.18 20.22 -1.39
CA ILE A 129 15.92 20.25 -2.16
C ILE A 129 16.13 19.81 -3.61
N LEU A 130 17.23 20.27 -4.24
CA LEU A 130 17.53 19.94 -5.62
C LEU A 130 17.83 18.45 -5.79
N GLN A 131 18.64 17.86 -4.90
CA GLN A 131 18.89 16.41 -4.90
C GLN A 131 17.61 15.61 -4.66
N ALA A 132 16.80 15.98 -3.66
CA ALA A 132 15.54 15.32 -3.36
C ALA A 132 14.56 15.37 -4.55
N SER A 133 14.56 16.45 -5.33
CA SER A 133 13.68 16.61 -6.49
C SER A 133 13.93 15.60 -7.60
N GLN A 134 15.15 15.05 -7.69
CA GLN A 134 15.50 14.01 -8.67
C GLN A 134 14.77 12.69 -8.40
N TYR A 135 14.37 12.46 -7.15
CA TYR A 135 13.62 11.27 -6.74
C TYR A 135 12.10 11.49 -6.78
N LEU A 136 11.64 12.68 -7.14
CA LEU A 136 10.22 13.00 -7.20
C LEU A 136 9.59 12.32 -8.42
N LYS A 137 8.63 11.42 -8.16
CA LYS A 137 7.94 10.68 -9.23
C LYS A 137 7.09 11.61 -10.11
N SER A 138 7.57 11.89 -11.32
CA SER A 138 7.10 12.96 -12.21
C SER A 138 5.72 12.73 -12.84
N ASP A 139 5.30 11.49 -13.00
CA ASP A 139 4.04 11.07 -13.61
C ASP A 139 2.85 11.04 -12.64
N THR A 140 3.11 11.26 -11.33
CA THR A 140 2.06 11.32 -10.31
C THR A 140 1.52 12.73 -10.12
N SER A 141 0.33 12.83 -9.53
CA SER A 141 -0.28 14.10 -9.16
C SER A 141 0.50 14.80 -8.07
N SER A 142 0.45 16.13 -8.11
CA SER A 142 1.05 17.02 -7.14
C SER A 142 0.22 17.22 -5.89
N GLY A 143 -1.00 16.66 -5.83
CA GLY A 143 -1.94 16.92 -4.74
C GLY A 143 -2.30 18.41 -4.65
N TYR A 144 -2.76 18.84 -3.47
CA TYR A 144 -3.03 20.25 -3.19
C TYR A 144 -1.72 21.08 -3.21
N PRO A 145 -1.74 22.36 -3.66
CA PRO A 145 -2.86 23.09 -4.25
C PRO A 145 -3.01 22.88 -5.75
N TYR A 146 -1.96 22.41 -6.43
CA TYR A 146 -1.86 22.49 -7.89
C TYR A 146 -2.70 21.45 -8.63
N ARG A 147 -2.82 20.25 -8.06
CA ARG A 147 -3.48 19.07 -8.66
C ARG A 147 -2.99 18.76 -10.08
N GLN A 148 -1.72 18.99 -10.40
CA GLN A 148 -1.12 18.75 -11.72
C GLN A 148 -0.09 17.62 -11.67
N LYS A 149 0.35 17.09 -12.81
CA LYS A 149 1.48 16.15 -12.84
C LYS A 149 2.74 16.83 -12.28
N LYS A 150 3.38 16.22 -11.28
CA LYS A 150 4.58 16.75 -10.61
C LYS A 150 5.67 17.17 -11.59
N GLY A 151 5.92 16.38 -12.64
CA GLY A 151 6.93 16.67 -13.65
C GLY A 151 6.70 17.98 -14.42
N LYS A 152 5.45 18.44 -14.55
CA LYS A 152 5.13 19.71 -15.23
C LYS A 152 5.40 20.94 -14.37
N ILE A 153 5.42 20.78 -13.05
CA ILE A 153 5.50 21.87 -12.08
C ILE A 153 6.65 21.71 -11.09
N VAL A 154 7.63 20.86 -11.39
CA VAL A 154 8.74 20.54 -10.47
C VAL A 154 9.49 21.79 -10.01
N ASN A 155 9.73 22.74 -10.92
CA ASN A 155 10.39 24.00 -10.61
C ASN A 155 9.54 24.88 -9.68
N THR A 156 8.22 24.86 -9.82
CA THR A 156 7.29 25.55 -8.91
C THR A 156 7.34 24.92 -7.53
N ILE A 157 7.30 23.58 -7.46
CA ILE A 157 7.38 22.85 -6.18
C ILE A 157 8.71 23.16 -5.46
N ILE A 158 9.82 23.18 -6.19
CA ILE A 158 11.14 23.56 -5.63
C ILE A 158 11.10 24.99 -5.07
N LYS A 159 10.56 25.95 -5.84
CA LYS A 159 10.44 27.35 -5.40
C LYS A 159 9.61 27.49 -4.12
N ASP A 160 8.50 26.76 -4.01
CA ASP A 160 7.67 26.78 -2.80
C ASP A 160 8.42 26.27 -1.57
N CYS A 161 9.17 25.17 -1.72
CA CYS A 161 9.98 24.61 -0.65
C CYS A 161 11.12 25.56 -0.24
N VAL A 162 11.80 26.18 -1.19
CA VAL A 162 12.86 27.18 -0.90
C VAL A 162 12.27 28.38 -0.16
N LYS A 163 11.15 28.92 -0.64
CA LYS A 163 10.45 30.03 0.03
C LYS A 163 10.03 29.67 1.45
N TYR A 164 9.59 28.42 1.69
CA TYR A 164 9.29 27.95 3.04
C TYR A 164 10.54 27.92 3.92
N MET A 165 11.67 27.40 3.41
CA MET A 165 12.92 27.34 4.18
C MET A 165 13.47 28.73 4.53
N GLU A 166 13.25 29.73 3.67
CA GLU A 166 13.65 31.12 3.93
C GLU A 166 12.76 31.82 4.97
N ASN A 167 11.47 31.49 5.01
CA ASN A 167 10.51 32.08 5.95
C ASN A 167 9.41 31.07 6.36
N PRO A 168 9.70 30.18 7.33
CA PRO A 168 8.77 29.13 7.74
C PRO A 168 7.47 29.67 8.36
N THR A 169 7.55 30.79 9.10
CA THR A 169 6.41 31.35 9.84
C THR A 169 5.33 31.95 8.93
N ASN A 170 5.70 32.40 7.73
CA ASN A 170 4.78 33.05 6.80
C ASN A 170 4.29 32.12 5.68
N ASN A 171 4.61 30.82 5.72
CA ASN A 171 4.31 29.90 4.63
C ASN A 171 3.39 28.74 5.05
N PRO A 172 2.15 28.67 4.52
CA PRO A 172 1.13 27.71 4.93
C PRO A 172 1.33 26.29 4.39
N LEU A 173 2.53 25.88 3.97
CA LEU A 173 2.73 24.54 3.38
C LEU A 173 2.23 23.41 4.28
N PHE A 174 2.48 23.51 5.58
CA PHE A 174 2.04 22.52 6.58
C PHE A 174 0.56 22.68 7.00
N THR A 175 -0.18 23.64 6.42
CA THR A 175 -1.63 23.73 6.57
C THR A 175 -2.36 23.25 5.33
N PHE A 176 -1.65 22.83 4.28
CA PHE A 176 -2.27 22.28 3.08
C PHE A 176 -2.96 20.94 3.39
N PRO A 177 -4.23 20.75 3.01
CA PRO A 177 -4.92 19.51 3.30
C PRO A 177 -4.40 18.37 2.41
N LEU A 178 -4.42 17.16 2.96
CA LEU A 178 -4.36 15.93 2.18
C LEU A 178 -5.61 15.84 1.30
N LEU A 179 -5.49 15.32 0.08
CA LEU A 179 -6.67 14.99 -0.73
C LEU A 179 -7.12 13.56 -0.40
N SER A 180 -8.42 13.28 -0.44
CA SER A 180 -8.93 11.91 -0.47
C SER A 180 -8.96 11.38 -1.90
N SER A 181 -8.44 10.18 -2.14
CA SER A 181 -8.65 9.45 -3.39
C SER A 181 -8.76 7.95 -3.08
N PHE A 182 -8.83 7.11 -4.11
CA PHE A 182 -8.93 5.67 -3.94
C PHE A 182 -8.12 4.90 -4.97
N ARG A 183 -7.75 3.69 -4.56
CA ARG A 183 -7.28 2.63 -5.44
C ARG A 183 -8.21 1.44 -5.33
N LEU A 184 -8.41 0.77 -6.46
CA LEU A 184 -9.11 -0.50 -6.50
C LEU A 184 -8.11 -1.63 -6.33
N GLN A 185 -8.48 -2.67 -5.60
CA GLN A 185 -7.65 -3.85 -5.40
C GLN A 185 -8.51 -5.09 -5.58
N LEU A 186 -8.17 -5.90 -6.60
CA LEU A 186 -8.74 -7.23 -6.71
C LEU A 186 -8.14 -8.13 -5.64
N ARG A 187 -9.00 -8.93 -5.01
CA ARG A 187 -8.64 -9.93 -4.02
C ARG A 187 -9.40 -11.21 -4.30
N GLU A 188 -8.78 -12.32 -3.96
CA GLU A 188 -9.44 -13.61 -3.92
C GLU A 188 -10.02 -13.84 -2.52
N LYS A 189 -11.32 -14.13 -2.43
CA LYS A 189 -12.02 -14.46 -1.19
C LYS A 189 -12.90 -15.68 -1.44
N MET A 190 -12.58 -16.80 -0.80
CA MET A 190 -13.32 -18.06 -0.90
C MET A 190 -13.54 -18.51 -2.36
N GLY A 191 -12.48 -18.47 -3.18
CA GLY A 191 -12.54 -18.85 -4.60
C GLY A 191 -13.28 -17.87 -5.52
N LYS A 192 -13.64 -16.68 -5.01
CA LYS A 192 -14.27 -15.60 -5.79
C LYS A 192 -13.39 -14.37 -5.84
N ILE A 193 -13.43 -13.65 -6.95
CA ILE A 193 -12.79 -12.34 -7.04
C ILE A 193 -13.71 -11.28 -6.45
N VAL A 194 -13.17 -10.49 -5.54
CA VAL A 194 -13.81 -9.33 -4.94
C VAL A 194 -12.93 -8.12 -5.24
N CYS A 195 -13.55 -7.01 -5.63
CA CYS A 195 -12.84 -5.75 -5.80
C CYS A 195 -13.02 -4.90 -4.53
N ALA A 196 -11.96 -4.77 -3.74
CA ALA A 196 -11.93 -3.92 -2.56
C ALA A 196 -11.52 -2.51 -2.96
N THR A 197 -12.22 -1.51 -2.45
CA THR A 197 -11.80 -0.10 -2.53
C THR A 197 -10.87 0.19 -1.35
N ARG A 198 -9.75 0.85 -1.63
CA ARG A 198 -8.80 1.32 -0.61
C ARG A 198 -8.66 2.83 -0.76
N THR A 199 -8.98 3.56 0.30
CA THR A 199 -8.69 4.98 0.38
C THR A 199 -7.18 5.22 0.34
N ILE A 200 -6.77 6.25 -0.39
CA ILE A 200 -5.41 6.77 -0.42
C ILE A 200 -5.48 8.28 -0.18
N PHE A 201 -4.39 8.86 0.33
CA PHE A 201 -4.35 10.27 0.68
C PHE A 201 -3.18 10.93 -0.03
N PRO A 202 -3.36 11.43 -1.27
CA PRO A 202 -2.28 12.13 -1.98
C PRO A 202 -1.81 13.36 -1.20
N TYR A 203 -0.51 13.36 -0.84
CA TYR A 203 0.15 14.46 -0.16
C TYR A 203 0.42 15.62 -1.13
N PRO A 204 0.42 16.87 -0.65
CA PRO A 204 1.00 17.99 -1.38
C PRO A 204 2.43 17.67 -1.84
N ALA A 205 2.76 17.98 -3.09
CA ALA A 205 4.06 17.63 -3.66
C ALA A 205 5.23 18.32 -2.94
N SER A 206 5.02 19.51 -2.39
CA SER A 206 6.01 20.21 -1.57
C SER A 206 6.34 19.45 -0.29
N ILE A 207 5.31 18.90 0.38
CA ILE A 207 5.49 18.01 1.53
C ILE A 207 6.24 16.75 1.12
N THR A 208 5.80 16.07 0.04
CA THR A 208 6.53 14.89 -0.47
C THR A 208 7.99 15.20 -0.80
N LEU A 209 8.29 16.39 -1.34
CA LEU A 209 9.66 16.80 -1.63
C LEU A 209 10.48 16.98 -0.35
N PHE A 210 9.91 17.57 0.70
CA PHE A 210 10.56 17.63 2.01
C PHE A 210 10.76 16.24 2.62
N GLU A 211 9.76 15.35 2.56
CA GLU A 211 9.90 13.96 3.02
C GLU A 211 11.08 13.26 2.34
N LEU A 212 11.22 13.43 1.02
CA LEU A 212 12.31 12.85 0.22
C LEU A 212 13.69 13.28 0.69
N ARG A 213 13.84 14.48 1.25
CA ARG A 213 15.13 14.95 1.81
C ARG A 213 15.61 14.04 2.93
N PHE A 214 14.69 13.65 3.81
CA PHE A 214 15.01 12.93 5.04
C PHE A 214 14.95 11.41 4.84
N ILE A 215 13.98 10.91 4.07
CA ILE A 215 13.72 9.47 3.97
C ILE A 215 14.70 8.75 3.05
N ARG A 216 15.23 9.43 2.01
CA ARG A 216 15.98 8.75 0.96
C ARG A 216 17.25 8.04 1.47
N PRO A 217 18.08 8.66 2.33
CA PRO A 217 19.23 7.97 2.94
C PRO A 217 18.84 6.69 3.69
N PHE A 218 17.70 6.70 4.40
CA PHE A 218 17.22 5.52 5.12
C PHE A 218 16.74 4.42 4.18
N ILE A 219 16.03 4.74 3.11
CA ILE A 219 15.61 3.74 2.11
C ILE A 219 16.83 3.04 1.53
N GLU A 220 17.89 3.79 1.21
CA GLU A 220 19.14 3.22 0.69
C GLU A 220 19.83 2.32 1.74
N HIS A 221 19.91 2.77 3.00
CA HIS A 221 20.43 1.96 4.10
C HIS A 221 19.68 0.63 4.25
N PHE A 222 18.36 0.69 4.38
CA PHE A 222 17.53 -0.49 4.62
C PHE A 222 17.44 -1.45 3.43
N THR A 223 17.60 -0.94 2.20
CA THR A 223 17.66 -1.78 0.99
C THR A 223 18.96 -2.58 0.95
N ASN A 224 20.05 -2.03 1.49
CA ASN A 224 21.39 -2.62 1.43
C ASN A 224 21.81 -3.36 2.72
N THR A 225 21.07 -3.21 3.81
CA THR A 225 21.42 -3.78 5.12
C THR A 225 20.45 -4.87 5.55
N ASP A 226 20.95 -5.97 6.09
CA ASP A 226 20.08 -7.00 6.65
C ASP A 226 19.50 -6.58 8.01
N THR A 227 18.18 -6.37 8.06
CA THR A 227 17.41 -5.86 9.22
C THR A 227 15.99 -6.42 9.15
N PHE A 228 15.15 -6.28 10.17
CA PHE A 228 13.74 -6.72 10.11
C PHE A 228 12.95 -6.21 8.89
N TYR A 229 13.37 -5.11 8.25
CA TYR A 229 12.70 -4.48 7.12
C TYR A 229 12.94 -5.20 5.79
N CYS A 230 11.85 -5.44 5.04
CA CYS A 230 11.86 -6.27 3.82
C CYS A 230 11.74 -5.50 2.50
N VAL A 231 11.45 -4.21 2.49
CA VAL A 231 11.23 -3.48 1.23
C VAL A 231 12.55 -3.23 0.49
N GLY A 232 12.46 -3.17 -0.84
CA GLY A 232 13.61 -2.97 -1.72
C GLY A 232 14.35 -4.27 -2.08
N ARG A 233 13.99 -5.39 -1.43
CA ARG A 233 14.61 -6.69 -1.68
C ARG A 233 13.96 -7.43 -2.84
N ASN A 234 14.80 -8.14 -3.61
CA ASN A 234 14.33 -9.02 -4.66
C ASN A 234 13.76 -10.34 -4.09
N GLY A 235 13.17 -11.15 -4.97
CA GLY A 235 12.53 -12.40 -4.57
C GLY A 235 13.47 -13.36 -3.84
N GLU A 236 14.68 -13.52 -4.36
CA GLU A 236 15.67 -14.45 -3.81
C GLU A 236 16.14 -14.01 -2.41
N GLN A 237 16.40 -12.71 -2.23
CA GLN A 237 16.77 -12.15 -0.93
C GLN A 237 15.69 -12.38 0.13
N ILE A 238 14.40 -12.21 -0.22
CA ILE A 238 13.31 -12.52 0.72
C ILE A 238 13.24 -14.03 1.01
N ARG A 239 13.39 -14.88 -0.01
CA ARG A 239 13.40 -16.34 0.13
C ARG A 239 14.49 -16.80 1.10
N SER A 240 15.74 -16.34 0.91
CA SER A 240 16.85 -16.70 1.78
C SER A 240 16.56 -16.36 3.24
N ARG A 241 15.95 -15.21 3.51
CA ARG A 241 15.60 -14.78 4.87
C ARG A 241 14.47 -15.59 5.49
N LEU A 242 13.46 -15.96 4.70
CA LEU A 242 12.39 -16.86 5.17
C LEU A 242 12.96 -18.23 5.55
N ILE A 243 13.88 -18.77 4.73
CA ILE A 243 14.57 -20.03 5.05
C ILE A 243 15.41 -19.86 6.31
N SER A 244 16.24 -18.83 6.41
CA SER A 244 17.05 -18.56 7.60
C SER A 244 16.20 -18.44 8.87
N LEU A 245 15.01 -17.84 8.77
CA LEU A 245 14.09 -17.73 9.89
C LEU A 245 13.57 -19.10 10.36
N PHE A 246 13.25 -20.01 9.43
CA PHE A 246 12.82 -21.38 9.77
C PHE A 246 13.96 -22.29 10.22
N MET A 247 15.17 -22.07 9.70
CA MET A 247 16.35 -22.86 10.05
C MET A 247 16.99 -22.44 11.37
N HIS A 248 16.54 -21.32 11.95
CA HIS A 248 16.98 -20.89 13.26
C HIS A 248 16.59 -21.93 14.32
N ASP A 249 17.50 -22.22 15.25
CA ASP A 249 17.29 -23.20 16.31
C ASP A 249 15.96 -22.95 17.04
N ASN A 250 15.18 -24.02 17.18
CA ASN A 250 13.90 -24.09 17.90
C ASN A 250 12.68 -23.42 17.24
N VAL A 251 12.79 -22.94 16.00
CA VAL A 251 11.61 -22.44 15.27
C VAL A 251 10.75 -23.60 14.79
N LYS A 252 9.55 -23.71 15.36
CA LYS A 252 8.54 -24.73 15.05
C LYS A 252 7.33 -24.17 14.31
N LYS A 253 7.01 -22.90 14.59
CA LYS A 253 5.81 -22.23 14.10
C LYS A 253 6.09 -20.78 13.81
N ILE A 254 5.63 -20.32 12.66
CA ILE A 254 5.72 -18.94 12.24
C ILE A 254 4.31 -18.43 11.93
N ALA A 255 4.00 -17.21 12.35
CA ALA A 255 2.73 -16.57 12.04
C ALA A 255 2.91 -15.41 11.05
N SER A 256 1.95 -15.30 10.14
CA SER A 256 1.65 -14.06 9.42
C SER A 256 0.43 -13.42 10.07
N THR A 257 0.54 -12.18 10.58
CA THR A 257 -0.63 -11.46 11.13
C THR A 257 -1.33 -10.64 10.06
N ASP A 258 -2.66 -10.50 10.20
CA ASP A 258 -3.50 -9.61 9.38
C ASP A 258 -4.18 -8.58 10.28
N PHE A 259 -3.65 -7.35 10.26
CA PHE A 259 -4.21 -6.23 11.01
C PHE A 259 -5.47 -5.68 10.33
N SER A 260 -6.49 -5.37 11.13
CA SER A 260 -7.65 -4.63 10.67
C SER A 260 -7.33 -3.14 10.61
N ALA A 261 -7.26 -2.59 9.40
CA ALA A 261 -7.01 -1.16 9.15
C ALA A 261 -5.74 -0.63 9.85
N TYR A 262 -4.63 -1.37 9.75
CA TYR A 262 -3.34 -1.06 10.38
C TYR A 262 -2.96 0.43 10.35
N ASP A 263 -2.82 1.01 9.16
CA ASP A 263 -2.42 2.40 8.97
C ASP A 263 -3.31 3.35 9.79
N LYS A 264 -4.63 3.15 9.75
CA LYS A 264 -5.60 4.06 10.38
C LYS A 264 -5.71 3.90 11.89
N THR A 265 -5.25 2.78 12.45
CA THR A 265 -5.41 2.45 13.88
C THR A 265 -4.15 2.67 14.70
N LEU A 266 -3.02 3.01 14.06
CA LEU A 266 -1.79 3.35 14.77
C LEU A 266 -1.96 4.62 15.61
N CYS A 267 -1.62 4.53 16.89
CA CYS A 267 -1.60 5.68 17.77
C CYS A 267 -0.38 6.58 17.50
N ASN A 268 -0.54 7.90 17.69
CA ASN A 268 0.54 8.86 17.42
C ASN A 268 1.77 8.63 18.29
N THR A 269 1.61 8.12 19.52
CA THR A 269 2.75 7.83 20.39
C THR A 269 3.73 6.87 19.71
N VAL A 270 3.23 5.80 19.06
CA VAL A 270 4.09 4.84 18.35
C VAL A 270 4.67 5.45 17.07
N ILE A 271 3.88 6.24 16.33
CA ILE A 271 4.35 6.94 15.13
C ILE A 271 5.50 7.91 15.47
N GLN A 272 5.35 8.69 16.55
CA GLN A 272 6.38 9.60 17.04
C GLN A 272 7.63 8.85 17.49
N MET A 273 7.50 7.70 18.17
CA MET A 273 8.64 6.84 18.49
C MET A 273 9.34 6.34 17.22
N ALA A 274 8.60 5.97 16.17
CA ALA A 274 9.20 5.56 14.90
C ALA A 274 9.97 6.71 14.20
N PHE A 275 9.45 7.94 14.23
CA PHE A 275 10.22 9.10 13.76
C PHE A 275 11.42 9.41 14.65
N TYR A 276 11.33 9.18 15.96
CA TYR A 276 12.47 9.29 16.87
C TYR A 276 13.60 8.33 16.51
N VAL A 277 13.28 7.08 16.10
CA VAL A 277 14.27 6.12 15.59
C VAL A 277 15.07 6.75 14.44
N LEU A 278 14.39 7.29 13.42
CA LEU A 278 15.06 7.96 12.30
C LEU A 278 15.85 9.19 12.75
N ARG A 279 15.23 10.05 13.56
CA ARG A 279 15.83 11.29 14.07
C ARG A 279 17.13 11.06 14.82
N SER A 280 17.21 9.99 15.61
CA SER A 280 18.41 9.63 16.37
C SER A 280 19.66 9.48 15.48
N GLN A 281 19.46 9.11 14.21
CA GLN A 281 20.50 8.82 13.23
C GLN A 281 20.73 9.92 12.20
N MET A 282 20.11 11.09 12.37
CA MET A 282 20.32 12.21 11.45
C MET A 282 21.27 13.25 12.04
N ARG A 283 22.10 13.82 11.18
CA ARG A 283 22.85 15.05 11.44
C ARG A 283 22.02 16.23 10.92
N LEU A 284 21.29 16.87 11.82
CA LEU A 284 20.37 17.96 11.48
C LEU A 284 20.98 19.31 11.86
N THR A 285 20.88 20.29 10.95
CA THR A 285 21.00 21.71 11.32
C THR A 285 19.76 22.12 12.13
N LYS A 286 19.79 23.31 12.75
CA LYS A 286 18.59 23.83 13.44
C LYS A 286 17.40 23.96 12.49
N ALA A 287 17.62 24.49 11.28
CA ALA A 287 16.57 24.62 10.27
C ALA A 287 16.02 23.26 9.81
N ASP A 288 16.89 22.26 9.60
CA ASP A 288 16.44 20.90 9.24
C ASP A 288 15.69 20.23 10.38
N SER A 289 16.10 20.47 11.63
CA SER A 289 15.38 20.00 12.82
C SER A 289 13.96 20.52 12.84
N ASP A 290 13.78 21.84 12.71
CA ASP A 290 12.46 22.48 12.79
C ASP A 290 11.55 22.04 11.63
N LEU A 291 12.11 21.89 10.43
CA LEU A 291 11.40 21.33 9.28
C LEU A 291 11.01 19.87 9.51
N PHE A 292 11.90 19.04 10.05
CA PHE A 292 11.61 17.64 10.34
C PHE A 292 10.51 17.51 11.39
N ASP A 293 10.58 18.31 12.46
CA ASP A 293 9.56 18.30 13.51
C ASP A 293 8.19 18.75 12.94
N SER A 294 8.17 19.75 12.06
CA SER A 294 6.96 20.16 11.32
C SER A 294 6.39 19.05 10.41
N LEU A 295 7.26 18.25 9.78
CA LEU A 295 6.84 17.09 9.00
C LEU A 295 6.22 16.01 9.88
N VAL A 296 6.81 15.74 11.05
CA VAL A 296 6.28 14.76 12.02
C VAL A 296 4.91 15.21 12.51
N ASP A 297 4.75 16.47 12.87
CA ASP A 297 3.48 17.03 13.32
C ASP A 297 2.42 16.93 12.23
N TYR A 298 2.75 17.29 10.99
CA TYR A 298 1.85 17.15 9.84
C TYR A 298 1.48 15.69 9.55
N PHE A 299 2.45 14.77 9.62
CA PHE A 299 2.20 13.35 9.39
C PHE A 299 1.26 12.76 10.46
N CYS A 300 1.42 13.17 11.72
CA CYS A 300 0.56 12.77 12.84
C CYS A 300 -0.82 13.44 12.77
N CYS A 301 -0.88 14.73 12.44
CA CYS A 301 -2.07 15.56 12.48
C CYS A 301 -2.16 16.47 11.24
N SER A 302 -3.19 16.24 10.41
CA SER A 302 -3.37 17.00 9.16
C SER A 302 -4.83 17.13 8.80
N PHE A 303 -5.20 18.23 8.15
CA PHE A 303 -6.51 18.33 7.51
C PHE A 303 -6.58 17.40 6.30
N VAL A 304 -7.73 16.75 6.12
CA VAL A 304 -8.05 15.93 4.96
C VAL A 304 -9.26 16.55 4.26
N ASN A 305 -9.10 16.84 2.98
CA ASN A 305 -10.18 17.25 2.10
C ASN A 305 -10.83 16.01 1.49
N SER A 306 -12.01 15.69 2.04
CA SER A 306 -12.90 14.65 1.55
C SER A 306 -13.78 15.24 0.45
N SER A 307 -13.44 14.96 -0.81
CA SER A 307 -14.26 15.36 -1.96
C SER A 307 -14.81 14.10 -2.61
N ILE A 308 -16.01 13.66 -2.20
CA ILE A 308 -16.69 12.50 -2.81
C ILE A 308 -17.46 12.94 -4.07
N LYS A 309 -18.00 14.17 -4.05
CA LYS A 309 -18.75 14.81 -5.15
C LYS A 309 -18.54 16.32 -5.09
N LYS A 310 -18.55 17.00 -6.26
CA LYS A 310 -18.40 18.47 -6.38
C LYS A 310 -19.27 19.33 -5.46
N LYS A 311 -20.32 18.78 -4.83
CA LYS A 311 -21.28 19.53 -4.00
C LYS A 311 -21.07 19.38 -2.49
N ASP A 312 -20.36 18.35 -2.04
CA ASP A 312 -20.20 18.03 -0.60
C ASP A 312 -18.70 17.89 -0.28
N GLN A 313 -17.96 19.00 -0.37
CA GLN A 313 -16.59 19.05 0.14
C GLN A 313 -16.64 19.33 1.63
N HIS A 314 -16.09 18.41 2.42
CA HIS A 314 -15.87 18.68 3.84
C HIS A 314 -14.42 18.40 4.22
N LEU A 315 -13.94 19.19 5.17
CA LEU A 315 -12.62 19.05 5.78
C LEU A 315 -12.81 18.35 7.11
N PHE A 316 -12.04 17.29 7.36
CA PHE A 316 -11.90 16.72 8.69
C PHE A 316 -10.45 16.77 9.14
N LEU A 317 -10.24 16.82 10.45
CA LEU A 317 -8.90 16.75 11.04
C LEU A 317 -8.57 15.28 11.32
N LYS A 318 -7.55 14.75 10.64
CA LYS A 318 -6.95 13.48 11.03
C LYS A 318 -6.17 13.71 12.32
N THR A 319 -6.52 13.01 13.40
CA THR A 319 -5.85 13.17 14.70
C THR A 319 -4.83 12.07 14.98
N HIS A 320 -4.87 10.95 14.26
CA HIS A 320 -3.91 9.85 14.41
C HIS A 320 -3.80 8.98 13.15
N GLY A 321 -3.05 7.88 13.23
CA GLY A 321 -2.84 6.94 12.14
C GLY A 321 -1.88 7.45 11.05
N ILE A 322 -1.69 6.63 10.03
CA ILE A 322 -0.88 6.91 8.85
C ILE A 322 -1.84 7.14 7.68
N ALA A 323 -1.80 8.32 7.10
CA ALA A 323 -2.52 8.56 5.85
C ALA A 323 -1.71 7.94 4.69
N SER A 324 -2.18 6.80 4.16
CA SER A 324 -1.48 6.04 3.13
C SER A 324 -1.30 6.86 1.85
N GLY A 325 -0.07 7.27 1.55
CA GLY A 325 0.25 8.15 0.41
C GLY A 325 1.51 9.00 0.59
N SER A 326 1.99 9.12 1.83
CA SER A 326 3.29 9.73 2.16
C SER A 326 4.45 8.87 1.66
N GLY A 327 5.59 9.50 1.37
CA GLY A 327 6.85 8.80 1.15
C GLY A 327 7.27 7.95 2.37
N PHE A 328 6.92 8.39 3.57
CA PHE A 328 7.19 7.71 4.84
C PHE A 328 6.28 6.52 5.14
N THR A 329 5.11 6.41 4.48
CA THR A 329 4.06 5.44 4.86
C THR A 329 4.60 4.04 5.14
N ASN A 330 5.38 3.48 4.23
CA ASN A 330 5.86 2.11 4.39
C ASN A 330 7.01 1.98 5.41
N LEU A 331 7.99 2.88 5.38
CA LEU A 331 9.14 2.83 6.29
C LEU A 331 8.70 3.03 7.74
N ILE A 332 7.96 4.11 8.00
CA ILE A 332 7.44 4.41 9.34
C ILE A 332 6.44 3.33 9.78
N GLY A 333 5.55 2.86 8.91
CA GLY A 333 4.66 1.75 9.24
C GLY A 333 5.44 0.49 9.66
N SER A 334 6.54 0.17 9.00
CA SER A 334 7.36 -0.99 9.36
C SER A 334 8.12 -0.80 10.69
N ILE A 335 8.62 0.41 10.96
CA ILE A 335 9.27 0.72 12.24
C ILE A 335 8.25 0.70 13.38
N CYS A 336 7.05 1.25 13.18
CA CYS A 336 5.94 1.13 14.12
C CYS A 336 5.66 -0.34 14.44
N HIS A 337 5.54 -1.20 13.43
CA HIS A 337 5.34 -2.63 13.63
C HIS A 337 6.49 -3.28 14.40
N ALA A 338 7.74 -2.95 14.07
CA ALA A 338 8.90 -3.45 14.82
C ALA A 338 8.87 -3.04 16.29
N ILE A 339 8.44 -1.80 16.59
CA ILE A 339 8.23 -1.32 17.96
C ILE A 339 7.15 -2.14 18.65
N LEU A 340 6.00 -2.41 18.00
CA LEU A 340 4.92 -3.23 18.56
C LEU A 340 5.39 -4.66 18.90
N VAL A 341 6.21 -5.24 18.02
CA VAL A 341 6.81 -6.57 18.22
C VAL A 341 7.79 -6.56 19.39
N ALA A 342 8.78 -5.66 19.38
CA ALA A 342 9.78 -5.53 20.45
C ALA A 342 9.16 -5.15 21.79
N TYR A 343 8.08 -4.37 21.75
CA TYR A 343 7.30 -4.05 22.94
C TYR A 343 6.75 -5.32 23.58
N TYR A 344 6.15 -6.22 22.80
CA TYR A 344 5.66 -7.48 23.36
C TYR A 344 6.81 -8.41 23.79
N ASP A 345 7.77 -8.65 22.92
CA ASP A 345 8.95 -9.45 23.20
C ASP A 345 10.15 -8.95 22.38
N PRO A 346 11.17 -8.36 23.01
CA PRO A 346 12.41 -7.94 22.36
C PRO A 346 13.04 -8.99 21.44
N ALA A 347 13.06 -10.25 21.89
CA ALA A 347 13.72 -11.33 21.17
C ALA A 347 12.95 -11.75 19.90
N LEU A 348 11.66 -11.40 19.82
CA LEU A 348 10.82 -11.68 18.67
C LEU A 348 11.20 -10.83 17.46
N LEU A 349 11.76 -9.63 17.67
CA LEU A 349 12.15 -8.75 16.58
C LEU A 349 13.26 -9.35 15.71
N ASP A 350 14.23 -10.05 16.32
CA ASP A 350 15.29 -10.78 15.61
C ASP A 350 14.76 -11.92 14.76
N ARG A 351 13.54 -12.38 15.07
CA ARG A 351 12.86 -13.49 14.41
C ARG A 351 11.62 -13.02 13.66
N SER A 352 11.68 -11.79 13.14
CA SER A 352 10.59 -11.17 12.40
C SER A 352 11.05 -10.54 11.10
N LEU A 353 10.22 -10.68 10.07
CA LEU A 353 10.33 -10.01 8.78
C LEU A 353 9.11 -9.11 8.62
N ILE A 354 9.31 -7.83 8.32
CA ILE A 354 8.26 -6.80 8.38
C ILE A 354 8.25 -5.93 7.11
N CYS A 355 7.05 -5.64 6.63
CA CYS A 355 6.77 -4.72 5.53
C CYS A 355 5.41 -4.04 5.74
N GLY A 356 5.41 -2.89 6.41
CA GLY A 356 4.20 -2.19 6.80
C GLY A 356 3.34 -3.07 7.73
N ASP A 357 2.10 -3.34 7.33
CA ASP A 357 1.17 -4.21 8.04
C ASP A 357 1.48 -5.71 7.84
N ASP A 358 2.14 -6.08 6.75
CA ASP A 358 2.48 -7.47 6.44
C ASP A 358 3.77 -7.90 7.14
N ASN A 359 3.79 -9.13 7.64
CA ASN A 359 4.90 -9.66 8.44
C ASN A 359 4.88 -11.19 8.51
N ILE A 360 6.00 -11.72 8.97
CA ILE A 360 6.23 -13.11 9.35
C ILE A 360 7.02 -13.07 10.66
N MET A 361 6.55 -13.75 11.71
CA MET A 361 7.17 -13.77 13.04
C MET A 361 7.23 -15.19 13.64
N ASP A 362 8.32 -15.53 14.33
CA ASP A 362 8.43 -16.81 15.06
C ASP A 362 7.53 -16.83 16.30
N ILE A 363 6.50 -17.68 16.32
CA ILE A 363 5.56 -17.80 17.45
C ILE A 363 5.82 -19.04 18.31
N SER A 364 6.99 -19.66 18.18
CA SER A 364 7.28 -20.95 18.84
C SER A 364 7.39 -20.86 20.35
N HIS A 365 7.72 -19.68 20.87
CA HIS A 365 8.07 -19.47 22.28
C HIS A 365 7.09 -18.60 23.07
N PHE A 366 5.98 -18.17 22.46
CA PHE A 366 4.98 -17.37 23.16
C PHE A 366 3.55 -17.73 22.76
N ASN A 367 2.60 -17.33 23.62
CA ASN A 367 1.19 -17.48 23.33
C ASN A 367 0.72 -16.37 22.38
N PHE A 368 0.54 -16.69 21.10
CA PHE A 368 0.09 -15.76 20.07
C PHE A 368 -1.23 -15.04 20.41
N LYS A 369 -2.17 -15.68 21.12
CA LYS A 369 -3.41 -15.03 21.55
C LYS A 369 -3.15 -13.93 22.59
N ASN A 370 -2.14 -14.11 23.45
CA ASN A 370 -1.76 -13.10 24.43
C ASN A 370 -1.13 -11.88 23.74
N TYR A 371 -0.31 -12.08 22.71
CA TYR A 371 0.19 -11.00 21.85
C TYR A 371 -0.94 -10.19 21.23
N VAL A 372 -1.88 -10.87 20.57
CA VAL A 372 -3.05 -10.19 19.95
C VAL A 372 -3.88 -9.44 21.01
N SER A 373 -4.08 -10.03 22.18
CA SER A 373 -4.82 -9.41 23.28
C SER A 373 -4.09 -8.18 23.84
N ALA A 374 -2.76 -8.23 23.95
CA ALA A 374 -1.94 -7.11 24.38
C ALA A 374 -2.02 -5.95 23.39
N LEU A 375 -1.90 -6.21 22.08
CA LEU A 375 -2.04 -5.17 21.06
C LEU A 375 -3.41 -4.50 21.08
N LYS A 376 -4.48 -5.28 21.25
CA LYS A 376 -5.83 -4.72 21.38
C LYS A 376 -5.99 -3.87 22.63
N ARG A 377 -5.53 -4.34 23.79
CA ARG A 377 -5.68 -3.63 25.07
C ARG A 377 -4.85 -2.35 25.11
N GLU A 378 -3.61 -2.42 24.67
CA GLU A 378 -2.61 -1.36 24.93
C GLU A 378 -2.49 -0.37 23.77
N PHE A 379 -2.75 -0.81 22.54
CA PHE A 379 -2.63 0.04 21.34
C PHE A 379 -3.96 0.23 20.61
N GLN A 380 -5.05 -0.40 21.08
CA GLN A 380 -6.37 -0.37 20.42
C GLN A 380 -6.35 -0.94 18.99
N MET A 381 -5.38 -1.79 18.68
CA MET A 381 -5.21 -2.39 17.36
C MET A 381 -5.83 -3.79 17.31
N GLU A 382 -6.55 -4.10 16.23
CA GLU A 382 -7.19 -5.39 16.06
C GLU A 382 -6.45 -6.26 15.05
N ILE A 383 -6.13 -7.50 15.43
CA ILE A 383 -5.61 -8.54 14.54
C ILE A 383 -6.70 -9.58 14.31
N SER A 384 -6.98 -9.87 13.05
CA SER A 384 -7.97 -10.88 12.68
C SER A 384 -7.37 -12.28 12.78
N LEU A 385 -7.59 -12.97 13.92
CA LEU A 385 -7.08 -14.33 14.15
C LEU A 385 -7.49 -15.33 13.06
N SER A 386 -8.67 -15.17 12.46
CA SER A 386 -9.16 -16.05 11.38
C SER A 386 -8.47 -15.84 10.04
N LYS A 387 -7.82 -14.69 9.84
CA LYS A 387 -7.05 -14.38 8.63
C LYS A 387 -5.55 -14.55 8.82
N CYS A 388 -5.09 -14.61 10.08
CA CYS A 388 -3.72 -14.97 10.40
C CYS A 388 -3.41 -16.37 9.86
N LYS A 389 -2.20 -16.56 9.35
CA LYS A 389 -1.74 -17.85 8.83
C LYS A 389 -0.63 -18.37 9.72
N ILE A 390 -0.76 -19.60 10.18
CA ILE A 390 0.27 -20.29 10.95
C ILE A 390 0.94 -21.30 10.01
N HIS A 391 2.26 -21.19 9.92
CA HIS A 391 3.12 -22.01 9.09
C HIS A 391 3.98 -22.89 9.99
N THR A 392 3.99 -24.19 9.76
CA THR A 392 4.80 -25.19 10.48
C THR A 392 5.98 -25.70 9.65
N SER A 393 6.11 -25.24 8.40
CA SER A 393 7.22 -25.57 7.51
C SER A 393 7.47 -24.40 6.55
N TYR A 394 8.68 -24.34 6.00
CA TYR A 394 9.08 -23.33 5.02
C TYR A 394 8.60 -23.64 3.60
N HIS A 395 8.04 -24.84 3.36
CA HIS A 395 7.58 -25.30 2.05
C HIS A 395 6.40 -24.50 1.47
N SER A 396 5.65 -23.77 2.32
CA SER A 396 4.52 -22.95 1.91
C SER A 396 4.26 -21.83 2.91
N ILE A 397 4.86 -20.66 2.66
CA ILE A 397 4.71 -19.46 3.47
C ILE A 397 3.95 -18.41 2.68
N HIS A 398 2.95 -17.77 3.27
CA HIS A 398 2.26 -16.66 2.62
C HIS A 398 2.78 -15.33 3.16
N PHE A 399 3.45 -14.54 2.33
CA PHE A 399 4.03 -13.26 2.71
C PHE A 399 4.14 -12.32 1.51
N LEU A 400 3.84 -11.03 1.71
CA LEU A 400 3.86 -9.98 0.68
C LEU A 400 2.89 -10.24 -0.49
N GLY A 401 1.81 -10.98 -0.22
CA GLY A 401 0.84 -11.40 -1.24
C GLY A 401 1.32 -12.56 -2.14
N PHE A 402 2.43 -13.20 -1.80
CA PHE A 402 2.95 -14.37 -2.50
C PHE A 402 2.88 -15.62 -1.64
N VAL A 403 2.85 -16.78 -2.29
CA VAL A 403 3.14 -18.06 -1.66
C VAL A 403 4.59 -18.42 -2.00
N TRP A 404 5.41 -18.55 -0.96
CA TRP A 404 6.80 -18.94 -1.05
C TRP A 404 6.90 -20.45 -0.84
N THR A 405 7.41 -21.15 -1.84
CA THR A 405 7.75 -22.57 -1.76
C THR A 405 9.28 -22.75 -1.86
N ASP A 406 9.76 -23.97 -1.74
CA ASP A 406 11.21 -24.30 -1.64
C ASP A 406 12.09 -23.64 -2.70
N PHE A 407 11.56 -23.43 -3.90
CA PHE A 407 12.32 -22.95 -5.05
C PHE A 407 11.72 -21.75 -5.75
N VAL A 408 10.47 -21.39 -5.47
CA VAL A 408 9.75 -20.38 -6.27
C VAL A 408 8.78 -19.54 -5.46
N ARG A 409 8.72 -18.28 -5.85
CA ARG A 409 7.67 -17.34 -5.44
C ARG A 409 6.48 -17.49 -6.38
N MET A 410 5.35 -17.93 -5.84
CA MET A 410 4.11 -18.14 -6.59
C MET A 410 3.07 -17.04 -6.32
N VAL A 411 2.34 -16.66 -7.36
CA VAL A 411 1.13 -15.82 -7.28
C VAL A 411 -0.06 -16.71 -7.62
N SER A 412 -1.24 -16.46 -7.03
CA SER A 412 -2.48 -17.14 -7.44
C SER A 412 -2.69 -16.95 -8.95
N PRO A 413 -2.67 -18.03 -9.78
CA PRO A 413 -2.93 -17.92 -11.21
C PRO A 413 -4.33 -17.36 -11.47
N PHE A 414 -5.30 -17.74 -10.64
CA PHE A 414 -6.65 -17.21 -10.69
C PHE A 414 -6.66 -15.69 -10.47
N LEU A 415 -6.02 -15.18 -9.42
CA LEU A 415 -5.91 -13.74 -9.19
C LEU A 415 -5.18 -13.04 -10.34
N THR A 416 -4.10 -13.62 -10.86
CA THR A 416 -3.29 -13.06 -11.94
C THR A 416 -4.10 -12.91 -13.22
N ILE A 417 -4.78 -13.98 -13.66
CA ILE A 417 -5.67 -13.95 -14.83
C ILE A 417 -6.74 -12.87 -14.65
N ASN A 418 -7.36 -12.81 -13.46
CA ASN A 418 -8.36 -11.80 -13.17
C ASN A 418 -7.79 -10.37 -13.12
N GLN A 419 -6.53 -10.17 -12.72
CA GLN A 419 -5.88 -8.86 -12.80
C GLN A 419 -5.57 -8.45 -14.24
N CYS A 420 -5.22 -9.40 -15.12
CA CYS A 420 -5.06 -9.15 -16.54
C CYS A 420 -6.39 -8.77 -17.21
N ILE A 421 -7.49 -9.40 -16.80
CA ILE A 421 -8.84 -9.11 -17.29
C ILE A 421 -9.32 -7.79 -16.70
N TYR A 422 -9.41 -7.68 -15.38
CA TYR A 422 -10.03 -6.58 -14.65
C TYR A 422 -9.02 -5.50 -14.25
N HIS A 423 -8.30 -4.92 -15.21
CA HIS A 423 -7.37 -3.83 -14.90
C HIS A 423 -8.09 -2.70 -14.16
N THR A 424 -7.48 -2.19 -13.08
CA THR A 424 -8.08 -1.17 -12.21
C THR A 424 -8.42 0.11 -12.99
N ASP A 425 -7.70 0.39 -14.07
CA ASP A 425 -7.96 1.54 -14.94
C ASP A 425 -9.17 1.41 -15.86
N PHE A 426 -9.74 0.20 -16.01
CA PHE A 426 -10.95 -0.02 -16.77
C PHE A 426 -12.23 0.21 -15.95
N ARG A 427 -12.14 0.40 -14.63
CA ARG A 427 -13.38 0.61 -13.85
C ARG A 427 -13.85 2.07 -13.84
N VAL A 428 -12.92 2.99 -14.05
CA VAL A 428 -13.12 4.44 -13.94
C VAL A 428 -13.07 5.04 -15.34
N ASP A 429 -14.21 5.53 -15.87
CA ASP A 429 -14.25 6.37 -17.11
C ASP A 429 -13.55 7.72 -16.91
N LEU A 430 -13.13 7.97 -15.67
CA LEU A 430 -12.39 9.15 -15.30
C LEU A 430 -10.99 9.04 -15.88
N ASP A 431 -10.61 10.05 -16.68
CA ASP A 431 -9.21 10.36 -16.93
C ASP A 431 -8.48 10.32 -15.57
N THR A 432 -7.21 9.92 -15.53
CA THR A 432 -6.46 9.79 -14.27
C THR A 432 -6.58 11.06 -13.41
N TYR A 433 -6.74 12.21 -14.07
CA TYR A 433 -6.98 13.53 -13.49
C TYR A 433 -8.38 13.73 -12.87
N GLN A 434 -9.42 13.13 -13.46
CA GLN A 434 -10.78 13.18 -12.93
C GLN A 434 -10.96 12.26 -11.70
N ARG A 435 -9.98 11.40 -11.36
CA ARG A 435 -9.98 10.60 -10.12
C ARG A 435 -9.59 11.39 -8.87
N GLU A 436 -9.09 12.61 -9.04
CA GLU A 436 -8.52 13.45 -7.99
C GLU A 436 -9.26 14.80 -7.83
N VAL A 437 -10.35 14.98 -8.59
CA VAL A 437 -11.23 16.15 -8.58
C VAL A 437 -12.62 15.69 -8.21
#